data_AF-A0A8S2FVB7-F1
#
_entry.id   AF-A0A8S2FVB7-F1
#
_cell.length_a   1.000
_cell.length_b   1.000
_cell.length_c   1.000
_cell.angle_alpha   90.00
_cell.angle_beta   90.00
_cell.angle_gamma   90.00
#
_symmetry.space_group_name_H-M   'P 1'
#
loop_
_entity.id
_entity.type
_entity.pdbx_description
1 polymer ?
#
loop_
_entity_poly.entity_id
_entity_poly.type
_entity_poly.pdbx_seq_one_letter_code
_entity_poly.pdbx_strand_id
1 'polypeptide(L)'
;MSGSMYPNLQSQNSYPSASYVNSGVVFQQIEQQPSIMLASLEQYQGTIRPFQTFNADADCRALRQAMRGAGTDENAIIQIIANRSNAQRQQIKLEWKTQYGSAKKDLEKELSGNFKETIMALFTIPHYYEAWTCHQALRVNIKSASKEGALREILLTRTNAEIRAIVAEYKRVYQKDLENEISQRLSGDFKRLLISAVQANREELSPQ
;
A
#
# COMPACT_ATOMS: atom_id res chain seq x y z
N MET A 1 -20.22 3.83 14.53
CA MET A 1 -19.99 3.73 13.07
C MET A 1 -18.57 3.22 12.84
N SER A 2 -18.43 1.93 12.54
CA SER A 2 -17.13 1.34 12.20
C SER A 2 -16.63 2.00 10.90
N GLY A 3 -15.55 2.79 10.98
CA GLY A 3 -14.92 3.33 9.79
C GLY A 3 -14.22 2.19 9.05
N SER A 4 -14.34 2.16 7.71
CA SER A 4 -13.61 1.23 6.83
C SER A 4 -12.18 0.97 7.35
N MET A 5 -11.75 -0.30 7.40
CA MET A 5 -10.37 -0.67 7.79
C MET A 5 -9.32 -0.43 6.69
N TYR A 6 -9.73 0.07 5.53
CA TYR A 6 -8.84 0.35 4.41
C TYR A 6 -9.19 1.70 3.77
N PRO A 7 -8.21 2.33 3.08
CA PRO A 7 -8.40 3.61 2.43
C PRO A 7 -9.29 3.58 1.17
N ASN A 8 -9.78 4.75 0.76
CA ASN A 8 -10.57 4.87 -0.46
C ASN A 8 -9.70 4.79 -1.73
N LEU A 9 -9.76 3.66 -2.42
CA LEU A 9 -9.05 3.38 -3.68
C LEU A 9 -9.27 4.41 -4.81
N GLN A 10 -10.32 5.25 -4.76
CA GLN A 10 -10.58 6.29 -5.78
C GLN A 10 -9.59 7.47 -5.71
N SER A 11 -9.07 7.78 -4.51
CA SER A 11 -8.10 8.88 -4.33
C SER A 11 -6.66 8.53 -4.79
N GLN A 12 -6.45 7.28 -5.23
CA GLN A 12 -5.23 6.84 -5.92
C GLN A 12 -5.27 7.12 -7.42
N ASN A 13 -6.42 7.50 -8.01
CA ASN A 13 -6.51 7.81 -9.44
C ASN A 13 -5.64 9.01 -9.85
N SER A 14 -5.19 9.82 -8.89
CA SER A 14 -4.30 10.97 -9.08
C SER A 14 -2.82 10.64 -8.84
N TYR A 15 -2.47 9.38 -8.53
CA TYR A 15 -1.06 8.97 -8.59
C TYR A 15 -0.62 9.00 -10.05
N PRO A 16 0.56 9.56 -10.36
CA PRO A 16 1.18 9.27 -11.63
C PRO A 16 1.35 7.76 -11.69
N SER A 17 0.58 7.08 -12.55
CA SER A 17 0.72 5.64 -12.78
C SER A 17 2.18 5.31 -13.08
N ALA A 18 2.84 6.22 -13.79
CA ALA A 18 4.26 6.20 -14.09
C ALA A 18 5.20 6.24 -12.86
N SER A 19 4.88 6.86 -11.72
CA SER A 19 5.85 6.92 -10.60
C SER A 19 5.93 5.62 -9.79
N TYR A 20 4.83 4.84 -9.73
CA TYR A 20 4.83 3.51 -9.11
C TYR A 20 5.15 2.39 -10.11
N VAL A 21 4.73 2.55 -11.37
CA VAL A 21 5.20 1.69 -12.48
C VAL A 21 6.69 1.91 -12.73
N ASN A 22 7.22 3.13 -12.49
CA ASN A 22 8.66 3.41 -12.49
C ASN A 22 9.40 2.92 -11.25
N SER A 23 8.74 2.50 -10.17
CA SER A 23 9.39 1.62 -9.19
C SER A 23 9.75 0.27 -9.84
N GLY A 24 9.05 -0.11 -10.92
CA GLY A 24 9.45 -1.15 -11.87
C GLY A 24 10.44 -0.66 -12.94
N VAL A 25 10.58 0.64 -13.18
CA VAL A 25 11.66 1.21 -14.01
C VAL A 25 12.96 1.35 -13.23
N VAL A 26 12.93 1.40 -11.88
CA VAL A 26 14.12 1.09 -11.09
C VAL A 26 14.59 -0.33 -11.46
N PHE A 27 13.68 -1.30 -11.60
CA PHE A 27 14.03 -2.64 -12.12
C PHE A 27 14.49 -2.63 -13.59
N GLN A 28 13.90 -1.83 -14.48
CA GLN A 28 14.35 -1.74 -15.90
C GLN A 28 15.67 -0.97 -16.08
N GLN A 29 15.98 0.01 -15.23
CA GLN A 29 17.28 0.70 -15.24
C GLN A 29 18.40 -0.17 -14.63
N ILE A 30 18.04 -1.16 -13.81
CA ILE A 30 18.97 -2.17 -13.26
C ILE A 30 19.33 -3.25 -14.31
N GLU A 31 18.54 -3.46 -15.37
CA GLU A 31 18.85 -4.43 -16.45
C GLU A 31 20.12 -4.06 -17.25
N GLN A 32 20.59 -2.81 -17.20
CA GLN A 32 21.74 -2.40 -18.01
C GLN A 32 23.11 -2.73 -17.40
N GLN A 33 23.17 -3.30 -16.18
CA GLN A 33 24.42 -3.77 -15.56
C GLN A 33 24.25 -5.16 -14.90
N PRO A 34 24.67 -6.26 -15.56
CA PRO A 34 24.37 -7.62 -15.12
C PRO A 34 25.00 -8.03 -13.78
N SER A 35 26.05 -7.34 -13.31
CA SER A 35 26.68 -7.59 -12.01
C SER A 35 25.86 -7.07 -10.82
N ILE A 36 25.07 -6.01 -11.00
CA ILE A 36 24.21 -5.42 -9.96
C ILE A 36 22.91 -6.25 -9.78
N MET A 37 22.51 -6.96 -10.84
CA MET A 37 21.31 -7.80 -10.89
C MET A 37 21.43 -9.05 -10.00
N LEU A 38 22.61 -9.70 -9.95
CA LEU A 38 22.79 -10.90 -9.11
C LEU A 38 22.78 -10.55 -7.61
N ALA A 39 23.45 -9.47 -7.21
CA ALA A 39 23.55 -9.07 -5.80
C ALA A 39 22.21 -8.58 -5.22
N SER A 40 21.38 -7.90 -6.02
CA SER A 40 20.08 -7.38 -5.58
C SER A 40 18.95 -8.42 -5.53
N LEU A 41 19.05 -9.49 -6.34
CA LEU A 41 18.12 -10.62 -6.28
C LEU A 41 18.39 -11.56 -5.10
N GLU A 42 19.61 -11.58 -4.56
CA GLU A 42 19.98 -12.39 -3.40
C GLU A 42 19.38 -11.86 -2.06
N GLN A 43 18.85 -10.63 -2.02
CA GLN A 43 18.43 -9.99 -0.76
C GLN A 43 16.96 -9.57 -0.66
N TYR A 44 16.08 -9.96 -1.59
CA TYR A 44 14.63 -9.73 -1.42
C TYR A 44 13.98 -10.92 -0.70
N GLN A 45 13.71 -10.78 0.61
CA GLN A 45 13.13 -11.83 1.46
C GLN A 45 11.60 -11.78 1.62
N GLY A 46 10.87 -11.02 0.79
CA GLY A 46 9.40 -11.02 0.83
C GLY A 46 8.82 -12.42 0.58
N THR A 47 7.54 -12.67 0.83
CA THR A 47 6.90 -13.97 0.50
C THR A 47 6.19 -13.95 -0.85
N ILE A 48 5.74 -12.78 -1.31
CA ILE A 48 5.14 -12.61 -2.64
C ILE A 48 6.21 -12.14 -3.62
N ARG A 49 6.29 -12.81 -4.77
CA ARG A 49 7.15 -12.42 -5.91
C ARG A 49 6.28 -11.97 -7.08
N PRO A 50 6.80 -11.15 -8.01
CA PRO A 50 6.13 -10.90 -9.28
C PRO A 50 5.80 -12.22 -9.99
N PHE A 51 4.55 -12.36 -10.43
CA PHE A 51 4.13 -13.51 -11.22
C PHE A 51 4.77 -13.44 -12.61
N GLN A 52 5.46 -14.50 -13.03
CA GLN A 52 6.33 -14.47 -14.21
C GLN A 52 5.55 -14.29 -15.52
N THR A 53 4.45 -15.01 -15.70
CA THR A 53 3.61 -14.96 -16.91
C THR A 53 2.42 -14.02 -16.73
N PHE A 54 2.68 -12.82 -16.21
CA PHE A 54 1.63 -11.87 -15.86
C PHE A 54 0.94 -11.25 -17.07
N ASN A 55 -0.40 -11.25 -17.03
CA ASN A 55 -1.25 -10.54 -17.99
C ASN A 55 -2.41 -9.90 -17.22
N ALA A 56 -2.39 -8.57 -17.13
CA ALA A 56 -3.37 -7.79 -16.35
C ALA A 56 -4.81 -8.00 -16.84
N ASP A 57 -5.00 -8.10 -18.16
CA ASP A 57 -6.31 -8.29 -18.80
C ASP A 57 -6.88 -9.68 -18.51
N ALA A 58 -6.05 -10.73 -18.60
CA ALA A 58 -6.45 -12.08 -18.24
C ALA A 58 -6.84 -12.20 -16.76
N ASP A 59 -6.02 -11.66 -15.85
CA ASP A 59 -6.32 -11.64 -14.42
C ASP A 59 -7.59 -10.84 -14.12
N CYS A 60 -7.78 -9.69 -14.79
CA CYS A 60 -8.95 -8.85 -14.63
C CYS A 60 -10.24 -9.59 -15.04
N ARG A 61 -10.24 -10.29 -16.19
CA ARG A 61 -11.37 -11.13 -16.62
C ARG A 61 -11.63 -12.27 -15.66
N ALA A 62 -10.59 -12.97 -15.20
CA ALA A 62 -10.73 -14.09 -14.29
C ALA A 62 -11.34 -13.65 -12.94
N LEU A 63 -10.87 -12.54 -12.38
CA LEU A 63 -11.45 -11.92 -11.19
C LEU A 63 -12.91 -11.49 -11.41
N ARG A 64 -13.25 -10.94 -12.58
CA ARG A 64 -14.64 -10.57 -12.91
C ARG A 64 -15.54 -11.79 -12.99
N GLN A 65 -15.03 -12.89 -13.55
CA GLN A 65 -15.75 -14.16 -13.63
C GLN A 65 -15.94 -14.80 -12.24
N ALA A 66 -14.94 -14.73 -11.37
CA ALA A 66 -15.03 -15.21 -9.98
C ALA A 66 -16.10 -14.48 -9.15
N MET A 67 -16.43 -13.25 -9.54
CA MET A 67 -17.44 -12.40 -8.91
C MET A 67 -18.81 -12.43 -9.62
N ARG A 68 -19.02 -13.33 -10.58
CA ARG A 68 -20.24 -13.35 -11.39
C ARG A 68 -21.19 -14.46 -10.94
N GLY A 69 -22.44 -14.08 -10.66
CA GLY A 69 -23.52 -15.02 -10.40
C GLY A 69 -24.00 -14.98 -8.95
N ALA A 70 -24.62 -16.07 -8.49
CA ALA A 70 -24.99 -16.20 -7.08
C ALA A 70 -23.77 -16.70 -6.29
N GLY A 71 -23.25 -15.86 -5.40
CA GLY A 71 -22.03 -16.13 -4.63
C GLY A 71 -20.75 -15.67 -5.33
N THR A 72 -19.62 -15.92 -4.69
CA THR A 72 -18.29 -15.50 -5.12
C THR A 72 -17.35 -16.70 -5.07
N ASP A 73 -16.46 -16.85 -6.05
CA ASP A 73 -15.35 -17.82 -5.98
C ASP A 73 -14.16 -17.18 -5.26
N GLU A 74 -14.16 -17.23 -3.92
CA GLU A 74 -13.09 -16.64 -3.12
C GLU A 74 -11.73 -17.31 -3.37
N ASN A 75 -11.72 -18.59 -3.74
CA ASN A 75 -10.49 -19.32 -4.05
C ASN A 75 -9.80 -18.76 -5.29
N ALA A 76 -10.56 -18.51 -6.38
CA ALA A 76 -10.01 -17.87 -7.57
C ALA A 76 -9.46 -16.46 -7.26
N ILE A 77 -10.17 -15.69 -6.44
CA ILE A 77 -9.72 -14.37 -5.99
C ILE A 77 -8.40 -14.46 -5.21
N ILE A 78 -8.29 -15.40 -4.27
CA ILE A 78 -7.06 -15.63 -3.50
C ILE A 78 -5.91 -16.05 -4.42
N GLN A 79 -6.14 -17.02 -5.30
CA GLN A 79 -5.10 -17.55 -6.20
C GLN A 79 -4.52 -16.48 -7.11
N ILE A 80 -5.33 -15.50 -7.53
CA ILE A 80 -4.85 -14.37 -8.30
C ILE A 80 -4.18 -13.36 -7.36
N ILE A 81 -4.93 -12.76 -6.43
CA ILE A 81 -4.47 -11.58 -5.70
C ILE A 81 -3.30 -11.91 -4.79
N ALA A 82 -3.35 -13.02 -4.05
CA ALA A 82 -2.26 -13.39 -3.14
C ALA A 82 -0.95 -13.68 -3.90
N ASN A 83 -1.02 -14.07 -5.18
CA ASN A 83 0.14 -14.40 -6.01
C ASN A 83 0.51 -13.33 -7.05
N ARG A 84 0.04 -12.09 -6.89
CA ARG A 84 0.51 -10.94 -7.69
C ARG A 84 1.24 -9.95 -6.80
N SER A 85 2.35 -9.40 -7.29
CA SER A 85 3.01 -8.28 -6.62
C SER A 85 2.07 -7.07 -6.53
N ASN A 86 2.32 -6.15 -5.60
CA ASN A 86 1.48 -4.95 -5.50
C ASN A 86 1.47 -4.16 -6.83
N ALA A 87 2.61 -4.05 -7.52
CA ALA A 87 2.72 -3.42 -8.83
C ALA A 87 1.81 -4.09 -9.87
N GLN A 88 1.80 -5.43 -9.93
CA GLN A 88 0.90 -6.18 -10.81
C GLN A 88 -0.57 -5.96 -10.45
N ARG A 89 -0.92 -5.90 -9.15
CA ARG A 89 -2.29 -5.55 -8.71
C ARG A 89 -2.68 -4.13 -9.12
N GLN A 90 -1.75 -3.17 -9.15
CA GLN A 90 -2.02 -1.83 -9.70
C GLN A 90 -2.31 -1.87 -11.20
N GLN A 91 -1.60 -2.72 -11.96
CA GLN A 91 -1.88 -2.92 -13.39
C GLN A 91 -3.26 -3.56 -13.61
N ILE A 92 -3.62 -4.58 -12.82
CA ILE A 92 -4.99 -5.16 -12.83
C ILE A 92 -6.03 -4.07 -12.53
N LYS A 93 -5.79 -3.23 -11.52
CA LYS A 93 -6.72 -2.15 -11.13
C LYS A 93 -6.89 -1.11 -12.26
N LEU A 94 -5.82 -0.80 -12.98
CA LEU A 94 -5.87 0.08 -14.15
C LEU A 94 -6.68 -0.56 -15.28
N GLU A 95 -6.41 -1.82 -15.59
CA GLU A 95 -7.13 -2.58 -16.62
C GLU A 95 -8.62 -2.70 -16.30
N TRP A 96 -8.96 -2.99 -15.04
CA TRP A 96 -10.33 -3.01 -14.54
C TRP A 96 -11.05 -1.69 -14.77
N LYS A 97 -10.34 -0.57 -14.58
CA LYS A 97 -10.92 0.75 -14.76
C LYS A 97 -11.34 0.98 -16.21
N THR A 98 -10.52 0.52 -17.16
CA THR A 98 -10.79 0.59 -18.60
C THR A 98 -11.96 -0.31 -19.01
N GLN A 99 -12.01 -1.55 -18.50
CA GLN A 99 -12.99 -2.53 -18.96
C GLN A 99 -14.34 -2.48 -18.21
N TYR A 100 -14.32 -2.25 -16.90
CA TYR A 100 -15.48 -2.47 -16.01
C TYR A 100 -15.77 -1.29 -15.07
N GLY A 101 -14.91 -0.27 -15.03
CA GLY A 101 -15.12 0.95 -14.26
C GLY A 101 -14.40 0.98 -12.92
N SER A 102 -14.94 0.37 -11.85
CA SER A 102 -14.32 0.50 -10.51
C SER A 102 -14.19 -0.81 -9.78
N ALA A 103 -12.97 -1.37 -9.78
CA ALA A 103 -12.60 -2.55 -9.01
C ALA A 103 -13.01 -2.43 -7.54
N LYS A 104 -12.84 -1.24 -6.95
CA LYS A 104 -13.27 -0.94 -5.58
C LYS A 104 -14.75 -1.22 -5.37
N LYS A 105 -15.60 -0.65 -6.22
CA LYS A 105 -17.05 -0.74 -6.08
C LYS A 105 -17.53 -2.18 -6.28
N ASP A 106 -16.92 -2.89 -7.24
CA ASP A 106 -17.28 -4.28 -7.51
C ASP A 106 -16.86 -5.18 -6.33
N LEU A 107 -15.61 -5.12 -5.90
CA LEU A 107 -15.12 -5.90 -4.75
C LEU A 107 -15.88 -5.59 -3.44
N GLU A 108 -16.30 -4.33 -3.22
CA GLU A 108 -17.08 -3.94 -2.04
C GLU A 108 -18.49 -4.50 -2.02
N LYS A 109 -19.07 -4.78 -3.19
CA LYS A 109 -20.39 -5.40 -3.32
C LYS A 109 -20.33 -6.91 -3.12
N GLU A 110 -19.29 -7.53 -3.64
CA GLU A 110 -19.17 -9.00 -3.69
C GLU A 110 -18.52 -9.60 -2.43
N LEU A 111 -17.67 -8.83 -1.74
CA LEU A 111 -16.91 -9.31 -0.59
C LEU A 111 -17.41 -8.70 0.74
N SER A 112 -17.22 -9.43 1.83
CA SER A 112 -17.56 -8.97 3.17
C SER A 112 -16.52 -9.35 4.23
N GLY A 113 -16.67 -8.79 5.43
CA GLY A 113 -15.82 -9.06 6.59
C GLY A 113 -14.31 -8.86 6.34
N ASN A 114 -13.51 -9.61 7.10
CA ASN A 114 -12.04 -9.55 7.07
C ASN A 114 -11.47 -9.93 5.69
N PHE A 115 -12.18 -10.76 4.92
CA PHE A 115 -11.75 -11.15 3.58
C PHE A 115 -11.74 -9.95 2.64
N LYS A 116 -12.85 -9.20 2.58
CA LYS A 116 -12.89 -7.93 1.85
C LYS A 116 -11.78 -7.00 2.29
N GLU A 117 -11.64 -6.79 3.59
CA GLU A 117 -10.68 -5.84 4.14
C GLU A 117 -9.25 -6.18 3.71
N THR A 118 -8.89 -7.47 3.76
CA THR A 118 -7.59 -7.97 3.33
C THR A 118 -7.38 -7.76 1.82
N ILE A 119 -8.36 -8.13 0.99
CA ILE A 119 -8.27 -7.97 -0.47
C ILE A 119 -8.11 -6.48 -0.85
N MET A 120 -8.88 -5.60 -0.20
CA MET A 120 -8.82 -4.16 -0.46
C MET A 120 -7.49 -3.55 -0.03
N ALA A 121 -6.94 -3.99 1.11
CA ALA A 121 -5.60 -3.61 1.54
C ALA A 121 -4.52 -4.09 0.54
N LEU A 122 -4.63 -5.31 0.01
CA LEU A 122 -3.69 -5.86 -0.96
C LEU A 122 -3.69 -5.11 -2.31
N PHE A 123 -4.83 -4.55 -2.71
CA PHE A 123 -4.95 -3.67 -3.90
C PHE A 123 -4.50 -2.23 -3.65
N THR A 124 -4.18 -1.87 -2.41
CA THR A 124 -3.79 -0.52 -2.03
C THR A 124 -2.29 -0.33 -2.19
N ILE A 125 -1.87 0.82 -2.73
CA ILE A 125 -0.46 1.21 -2.76
C ILE A 125 0.09 1.27 -1.31
N PRO A 126 1.20 0.60 -0.99
CA PRO A 126 1.78 0.51 0.37
C PRO A 126 1.86 1.84 1.12
N HIS A 127 2.56 2.85 0.61
CA HIS A 127 2.74 4.12 1.32
C HIS A 127 1.42 4.89 1.52
N TYR A 128 0.45 4.70 0.61
CA TYR A 128 -0.89 5.25 0.77
C TYR A 128 -1.69 4.53 1.85
N TYR A 129 -1.55 3.20 1.95
CA TYR A 129 -2.12 2.42 3.05
C TYR A 129 -1.54 2.87 4.40
N GLU A 130 -0.23 3.09 4.46
CA GLU A 130 0.47 3.55 5.66
C GLU A 130 0.08 4.98 6.06
N ALA A 131 0.05 5.91 5.10
CA ALA A 131 -0.42 7.28 5.34
C ALA A 131 -1.86 7.30 5.86
N TRP A 132 -2.73 6.45 5.29
CA TRP A 132 -4.09 6.29 5.79
C TRP A 132 -4.14 5.70 7.20
N THR A 133 -3.31 4.71 7.49
CA THR A 133 -3.22 4.10 8.82
C THR A 133 -2.78 5.14 9.87
N CYS A 134 -1.76 5.95 9.55
CA CYS A 134 -1.34 7.08 10.37
C CYS A 134 -2.48 8.08 10.59
N HIS A 135 -3.24 8.43 9.54
CA HIS A 135 -4.37 9.34 9.65
C HIS A 135 -5.43 8.82 10.62
N GLN A 136 -5.79 7.54 10.47
CA GLN A 136 -6.79 6.90 11.31
C GLN A 136 -6.33 6.77 12.76
N ALA A 137 -5.02 6.57 12.99
CA ALA A 137 -4.43 6.52 14.31
C ALA A 137 -4.49 7.88 15.03
N LEU A 138 -4.38 9.00 14.30
CA LEU A 138 -4.32 10.38 14.84
C LEU A 138 -5.69 11.06 15.02
N ARG A 139 -6.82 10.38 14.72
CA ARG A 139 -8.17 10.96 14.87
C ARG A 139 -8.57 11.14 16.34
N VAL A 140 -9.15 12.32 16.63
CA VAL A 140 -9.44 12.90 17.97
C VAL A 140 -10.17 11.96 18.94
N ASN A 141 -11.06 11.11 18.44
CA ASN A 141 -12.01 10.38 19.30
C ASN A 141 -11.52 8.99 19.71
N ILE A 142 -10.23 8.66 19.53
CA ILE A 142 -9.76 7.30 19.80
C ILE A 142 -8.37 7.33 20.44
N LYS A 143 -8.34 7.44 21.77
CA LYS A 143 -7.17 7.07 22.59
C LYS A 143 -7.24 5.58 22.87
N SER A 144 -6.41 4.78 22.22
CA SER A 144 -6.29 3.35 22.51
C SER A 144 -4.87 2.87 22.20
N ALA A 145 -4.31 2.01 23.05
CA ALA A 145 -2.96 1.44 22.90
C ALA A 145 -2.72 0.80 21.52
N SER A 146 -3.76 0.26 20.87
CA SER A 146 -3.70 -0.31 19.52
C SER A 146 -3.28 0.70 18.43
N LYS A 147 -3.65 1.98 18.56
CA LYS A 147 -3.36 3.02 17.56
C LYS A 147 -1.97 3.63 17.69
N GLU A 148 -1.54 3.84 18.93
CA GLU A 148 -0.13 4.16 19.20
C GLU A 148 0.77 3.02 18.73
N GLY A 149 0.29 1.76 18.84
CA GLY A 149 0.90 0.60 18.23
C GLY A 149 1.10 0.73 16.72
N ALA A 150 0.07 1.14 15.97
CA ALA A 150 0.17 1.34 14.52
C ALA A 150 1.15 2.45 14.12
N LEU A 151 1.14 3.60 14.81
CA LEU A 151 2.10 4.67 14.56
C LEU A 151 3.53 4.22 14.87
N ARG A 152 3.73 3.50 15.98
CA ARG A 152 5.02 2.94 16.35
C ARG A 152 5.51 1.94 15.32
N GLU A 153 4.66 1.01 14.91
CA GLU A 153 4.99 0.00 13.91
C GLU A 153 5.39 0.66 12.59
N ILE A 154 4.62 1.64 12.10
CA ILE A 154 4.93 2.32 10.84
C ILE A 154 6.16 3.22 10.97
N LEU A 155 6.19 4.14 11.92
CA LEU A 155 7.21 5.18 11.94
C LEU A 155 8.58 4.68 12.44
N LEU A 156 8.63 3.59 13.21
CA LEU A 156 9.89 3.10 13.78
C LEU A 156 10.51 1.92 13.03
N THR A 157 9.81 1.26 12.10
CA THR A 157 10.38 0.13 11.33
C THR A 157 10.67 0.46 9.87
N ARG A 158 10.25 1.63 9.39
CA ARG A 158 10.42 2.04 7.99
C ARG A 158 11.78 2.73 7.82
N THR A 159 12.33 2.61 6.62
CA THR A 159 13.53 3.34 6.20
C THR A 159 13.23 4.83 6.02
N ASN A 160 14.24 5.68 6.00
CA ASN A 160 14.07 7.11 5.77
C ASN A 160 13.39 7.39 4.41
N ALA A 161 13.74 6.61 3.38
CA ALA A 161 13.11 6.74 2.06
C ALA A 161 11.61 6.43 2.12
N GLU A 162 11.21 5.36 2.81
CA GLU A 162 9.80 5.00 3.00
C GLU A 162 9.06 6.03 3.85
N ILE A 163 9.65 6.52 4.95
CA ILE A 163 9.02 7.57 5.77
C ILE A 163 8.77 8.83 4.94
N ARG A 164 9.73 9.27 4.12
CA ARG A 164 9.53 10.42 3.21
C ARG A 164 8.38 10.17 2.23
N ALA A 165 8.28 8.96 1.68
CA ALA A 165 7.18 8.60 0.79
C ALA A 165 5.82 8.64 1.52
N ILE A 166 5.74 8.13 2.75
CA ILE A 166 4.54 8.17 3.59
C ILE A 166 4.15 9.62 3.91
N VAL A 167 5.10 10.48 4.30
CA VAL A 167 4.85 11.90 4.61
C VAL A 167 4.34 12.66 3.39
N ALA A 168 5.00 12.50 2.25
CA ALA A 168 4.57 13.10 0.98
C ALA A 168 3.15 12.64 0.62
N GLU A 169 2.87 11.35 0.82
CA GLU A 169 1.56 10.77 0.52
C GLU A 169 0.46 11.25 1.46
N TYR A 170 0.77 11.36 2.75
CA TYR A 170 -0.11 11.93 3.75
C TYR A 170 -0.48 13.37 3.39
N LYS A 171 0.51 14.18 3.02
CA LYS A 171 0.29 15.56 2.60
C LYS A 171 -0.57 15.64 1.34
N ARG A 172 -0.29 14.80 0.34
CA ARG A 172 -1.05 14.74 -0.92
C ARG A 172 -2.52 14.40 -0.68
N VAL A 173 -2.81 13.42 0.16
CA VAL A 173 -4.17 12.90 0.36
C VAL A 173 -4.98 13.76 1.33
N TYR A 174 -4.38 14.13 2.46
CA TYR A 174 -5.09 14.79 3.56
C TYR A 174 -4.88 16.30 3.60
N GLN A 175 -4.00 16.83 2.74
CA GLN A 175 -3.61 18.25 2.71
C GLN A 175 -3.06 18.76 4.05
N LYS A 176 -2.71 17.83 4.95
CA LYS A 176 -2.19 18.06 6.29
C LYS A 176 -0.74 17.65 6.37
N ASP A 177 0.00 18.28 7.26
CA ASP A 177 1.36 17.87 7.57
C ASP A 177 1.36 16.81 8.68
N LEU A 178 2.02 15.67 8.46
CA LEU A 178 1.97 14.53 9.37
C LEU A 178 2.66 14.85 10.71
N GLU A 179 3.79 15.55 10.67
CA GLU A 179 4.52 15.98 11.88
C GLU A 179 3.66 16.88 12.77
N ASN A 180 3.00 17.87 12.16
CA ASN A 180 2.07 18.75 12.88
C ASN A 180 0.88 17.99 13.47
N GLU A 181 0.29 17.03 12.74
CA GLU A 181 -0.82 16.22 13.29
C GLU A 181 -0.34 15.36 14.48
N ILE A 182 0.86 14.77 14.41
CA ILE A 182 1.48 14.07 15.55
C ILE A 182 1.67 15.04 16.73
N SER A 183 2.19 16.24 16.46
CA SER A 183 2.50 17.22 17.49
C SER A 183 1.27 17.69 18.27
N GLN A 184 0.16 17.88 17.57
CA GLN A 184 -1.11 18.32 18.13
C GLN A 184 -1.88 17.22 18.87
N ARG A 185 -1.67 15.95 18.51
CA ARG A 185 -2.47 14.82 19.01
C ARG A 185 -1.78 14.04 20.12
N LEU A 186 -0.46 14.04 20.14
CA LEU A 186 0.33 13.27 21.10
C LEU A 186 1.07 14.19 22.09
N SER A 187 1.49 13.62 23.21
CA SER A 187 2.23 14.31 24.26
C SER A 187 3.36 13.45 24.82
N GLY A 188 4.16 14.02 25.71
CA GLY A 188 5.26 13.32 26.38
C GLY A 188 6.36 12.84 25.44
N ASP A 189 7.14 11.88 25.91
CA ASP A 189 8.31 11.36 25.19
C ASP A 189 7.94 10.54 23.96
N PHE A 190 6.77 9.89 23.98
CA PHE A 190 6.27 9.17 22.80
C PHE A 190 6.06 10.11 21.61
N LYS A 191 5.50 11.32 21.84
CA LYS A 191 5.46 12.35 20.79
C LYS A 191 6.86 12.67 20.28
N ARG A 192 7.80 12.98 21.18
CA ARG A 192 9.16 13.42 20.80
C ARG A 192 9.86 12.38 19.93
N LEU A 193 9.71 11.10 20.28
CA LEU A 193 10.22 9.98 19.51
C LEU A 193 9.63 9.94 18.10
N LEU A 194 8.30 10.03 17.96
CA LEU A 194 7.65 9.97 16.64
C LEU A 194 7.93 11.20 15.77
N ILE A 195 8.08 12.39 16.38
CA ILE A 195 8.53 13.60 15.68
C ILE A 195 9.95 13.41 15.13
N SER A 196 10.86 12.85 15.91
CA SER A 196 12.21 12.54 15.40
C SER A 196 12.18 11.50 14.26
N ALA A 197 11.33 10.47 14.38
CA ALA A 197 11.21 9.44 13.35
C ALA A 197 10.63 9.97 12.03
N VAL A 198 9.59 10.82 12.07
CA VAL A 198 8.90 11.33 10.87
C VAL A 198 9.78 12.29 10.05
N GLN A 199 10.82 12.87 10.66
CA GLN A 199 11.80 13.70 9.96
C GLN A 199 12.72 12.90 9.02
N ALA A 200 12.76 11.56 9.14
CA ALA A 200 13.48 10.69 8.22
C ALA A 200 14.98 11.02 8.04
N ASN A 201 15.64 11.41 9.14
CA ASN A 201 17.05 11.80 9.19
C ASN A 201 17.88 10.82 10.05
N ARG A 202 17.43 9.57 10.22
CA ARG A 202 18.19 8.54 10.94
C ARG A 202 19.46 8.23 10.15
N GLU A 203 20.58 8.01 10.83
CA GLU A 203 21.76 7.46 10.18
C GLU A 203 21.46 6.04 9.68
N GLU A 204 21.47 5.84 8.36
CA GLU A 204 21.24 4.55 7.72
C GLU A 204 22.55 4.08 7.11
N LEU A 205 22.89 2.80 7.36
CA LEU A 205 24.01 2.18 6.70
C LEU A 205 23.76 2.23 5.19
N SER A 206 24.69 2.84 4.46
CA SER A 206 24.67 2.76 3.01
C SER A 206 24.83 1.28 2.63
N PRO A 207 24.06 0.76 1.66
CA PRO A 207 24.30 -0.58 1.15
C PRO A 207 25.75 -0.68 0.68
N GLN A 208 26.49 -1.68 1.20
CA GLN A 208 27.82 -2.05 0.72
C GLN A 208 27.70 -2.86 -0.57
#